data_AF-A0AAW5ELK8-F1
#
_entry.id   AF-A0AAW5ELK8-F1
#
_cell.length_a   1.000
_cell.length_b   1.000
_cell.length_c   1.000
_cell.angle_alpha   90.00
_cell.angle_beta   90.00
_cell.angle_gamma   90.00
#
_symmetry.space_group_name_H-M   'P 1'
#
loop_
_entity.id
_entity.type
_entity.pdbx_description
1 polymer ?
#
loop_
_entity_poly.entity_id
_entity_poly.type
_entity_poly.pdbx_seq_one_letter_code
_entity_poly.pdbx_strand_id
1 'polypeptide(L)'
;NGYKMIGMDHFAKEEDELFKALENGTLHRNFQGYTTKDGADLIGIGLTSIGEGQSHYAQNFKDMPSYEAAISEGRLPFERGIKLSYDDELRK
;
A
#
# COMPACT_ATOMS: atom_id res chain seq x y z
N ASN A 1 -18.34 -0.31 -23.89
CA ASN A 1 -17.57 0.60 -23.01
C ASN A 1 -16.05 0.39 -23.07
N GLY A 2 -15.50 -0.70 -23.62
CA GLY A 2 -14.05 -0.83 -23.90
C GLY A 2 -13.14 -1.08 -22.69
N TYR A 3 -13.70 -1.15 -21.48
CA TYR A 3 -12.96 -1.51 -20.27
C TYR A 3 -12.81 -3.02 -20.14
N LYS A 4 -11.66 -3.45 -19.64
CA LYS A 4 -11.30 -4.83 -19.32
C LYS A 4 -11.02 -4.94 -17.83
N MET A 5 -11.32 -6.11 -17.26
CA MET A 5 -11.02 -6.39 -15.85
C MET A 5 -9.51 -6.55 -15.68
N ILE A 6 -8.93 -5.83 -14.72
CA ILE A 6 -7.51 -5.96 -14.35
C ILE A 6 -7.29 -6.65 -13.00
N GLY A 7 -8.37 -7.00 -12.31
CA GLY A 7 -8.37 -7.83 -11.11
C GLY A 7 -9.30 -7.27 -10.03
N MET A 8 -9.82 -8.16 -9.18
CA MET A 8 -10.83 -7.83 -8.16
C MET A 8 -11.99 -7.03 -8.77
N ASP A 9 -12.18 -5.80 -8.30
CA ASP A 9 -13.21 -4.82 -8.68
C ASP A 9 -12.69 -3.73 -9.64
N HIS A 10 -11.47 -3.84 -10.16
CA HIS A 10 -10.84 -2.82 -11.00
C HIS A 10 -10.92 -3.14 -12.50
N PHE A 11 -11.16 -2.10 -13.29
CA PHE A 11 -11.24 -2.16 -14.75
C PHE A 11 -10.42 -1.02 -15.38
N ALA A 12 -9.71 -1.32 -16.46
CA ALA A 12 -8.94 -0.35 -17.22
C ALA A 12 -9.14 -0.54 -18.73
N LYS A 13 -8.85 0.49 -19.52
CA LYS A 13 -8.86 0.37 -20.99
C LYS A 13 -7.57 -0.29 -21.47
N GLU A 14 -7.58 -0.86 -22.67
CA GLU A 14 -6.41 -1.56 -23.22
C GLU A 14 -5.19 -0.64 -23.41
N GLU A 15 -5.41 0.66 -23.65
CA GLU A 15 -4.35 1.65 -23.75
C GLU A 15 -3.75 2.11 -22.40
N ASP A 16 -4.39 1.79 -21.28
CA ASP A 16 -4.00 2.19 -19.94
C ASP A 16 -2.72 1.47 -19.49
N GLU A 17 -1.90 2.15 -18.69
CA GLU A 17 -0.64 1.59 -18.19
C GLU A 17 -0.87 0.37 -17.27
N LEU A 18 -1.96 0.35 -16.50
CA LEU A 18 -2.30 -0.77 -15.63
C LEU A 18 -2.72 -2.01 -16.42
N PHE A 19 -3.43 -1.81 -17.54
CA PHE A 19 -3.77 -2.92 -18.41
C PHE A 19 -2.53 -3.51 -19.08
N LYS A 20 -1.63 -2.66 -19.58
CA LYS A 20 -0.35 -3.11 -20.15
C LYS A 20 0.54 -3.80 -19.11
N ALA A 21 0.54 -3.32 -17.87
CA ALA A 21 1.24 -3.94 -16.76
C ALA A 21 0.66 -5.31 -16.38
N LEU A 22 -0.65 -5.51 -16.57
CA LEU A 22 -1.25 -6.83 -16.42
C LEU A 22 -0.76 -7.78 -17.53
N GLU A 23 -0.79 -7.33 -18.78
CA GLU A 23 -0.39 -8.16 -19.93
C GLU A 23 1.08 -8.59 -19.88
N ASN A 24 1.96 -7.74 -19.37
CA ASN A 24 3.39 -8.03 -19.26
C ASN A 24 3.81 -8.66 -17.91
N GLY A 25 2.87 -8.90 -16.99
CA GLY A 25 3.12 -9.50 -15.68
C GLY A 25 3.84 -8.58 -14.67
N THR A 26 3.80 -7.26 -14.86
CA THR A 26 4.39 -6.25 -13.96
C THR A 26 3.33 -5.40 -13.25
N LEU A 27 2.10 -5.91 -13.14
CA LEU A 27 1.05 -5.26 -12.36
C LEU A 27 1.28 -5.56 -10.88
N HIS A 28 1.48 -4.51 -10.09
CA HIS A 28 1.65 -4.60 -8.65
C HIS A 28 0.44 -4.03 -7.93
N ARG A 29 0.27 -4.38 -6.66
CA ARG A 29 -0.82 -3.88 -5.82
C ARG A 29 -0.28 -3.52 -4.44
N ASN A 30 -0.64 -2.34 -3.95
CA ASN A 30 -0.39 -1.90 -2.58
C ASN A 30 -1.71 -1.49 -1.88
N PHE A 31 -1.62 -0.88 -0.71
CA PHE A 31 -2.80 -0.44 0.05
C PHE A 31 -3.68 0.60 -0.66
N GLN A 32 -3.17 1.32 -1.66
CA GLN A 32 -3.92 2.30 -2.45
C GLN A 32 -4.57 1.70 -3.70
N GLY A 33 -4.19 0.49 -4.11
CA GLY A 33 -4.72 -0.18 -5.31
C GLY A 33 -3.62 -0.70 -6.23
N TYR A 34 -3.97 -0.89 -7.50
CA TYR A 34 -3.03 -1.34 -8.53
C TYR A 34 -2.06 -0.23 -8.95
N THR A 35 -0.83 -0.61 -9.24
CA THR A 35 0.24 0.29 -9.66
C THR A 35 1.24 -0.41 -10.58
N THR A 36 1.92 0.38 -11.41
CA THR A 36 3.04 -0.05 -12.27
C THR A 36 4.40 0.05 -11.56
N LYS A 37 4.42 0.57 -10.32
CA LYS A 37 5.66 0.85 -9.57
C LYS A 37 5.93 -0.27 -8.56
N ASP A 38 6.71 -1.26 -8.99
CA ASP A 38 7.19 -2.31 -8.09
C ASP A 38 8.24 -1.80 -7.10
N GLY A 39 8.31 -2.46 -5.95
CA GLY A 39 9.43 -2.34 -5.01
C GLY A 39 9.61 -0.97 -4.34
N ALA A 40 8.67 -0.04 -4.52
CA ALA A 40 8.72 1.26 -3.86
C ALA A 40 8.22 1.16 -2.41
N ASP A 41 8.98 1.74 -1.48
CA ASP A 41 8.49 1.95 -0.12
C ASP A 41 7.32 2.95 -0.14
N LEU A 42 6.23 2.56 0.50
CA LEU A 42 5.03 3.38 0.69
C LEU A 42 5.07 3.99 2.10
N ILE A 43 5.19 5.31 2.17
CA ILE A 43 5.12 6.05 3.43
C ILE A 43 3.69 6.54 3.67
N GLY A 44 3.02 5.95 4.65
CA GLY A 44 1.70 6.38 5.10
C GLY A 44 1.80 7.62 6.00
N ILE A 45 1.20 8.73 5.57
CA ILE A 45 1.09 9.96 6.35
C ILE A 45 -0.39 10.23 6.64
N GLY A 46 -0.70 10.62 7.87
CA GLY A 46 -2.06 10.94 8.29
C GLY A 46 -2.67 9.87 9.19
N LEU A 47 -3.86 10.19 9.69
CA LEU A 47 -4.67 9.29 10.50
C LEU A 47 -4.99 8.01 9.71
N THR A 48 -4.98 6.85 10.37
CA THR A 48 -5.26 5.50 9.81
C THR A 48 -4.27 4.97 8.77
N SER A 49 -3.36 5.79 8.25
CA SER A 49 -2.54 5.44 7.09
C SER A 49 -1.67 4.22 7.36
N ILE A 50 -1.50 3.40 6.33
CA ILE A 50 -0.61 2.24 6.35
C ILE A 50 0.56 2.51 5.42
N GLY A 51 1.77 2.36 5.96
CA GLY A 51 3.00 2.27 5.20
C GLY A 51 3.41 0.82 4.96
N GLU A 52 4.10 0.60 3.86
CA GLU A 52 4.61 -0.69 3.41
C GLU A 52 6.06 -0.48 2.98
N GLY A 53 6.97 -1.25 3.58
CA GLY A 53 8.34 -1.36 3.11
C GLY A 53 8.63 -2.74 2.57
N GLN A 54 9.87 -2.98 2.20
CA GLN A 54 10.32 -4.29 1.70
C GLN A 54 9.91 -5.46 2.62
N SER A 55 10.16 -5.33 3.93
CA SER A 55 9.99 -6.39 4.93
C SER A 55 9.15 -5.96 6.14
N HIS A 56 8.32 -4.93 6.01
CA HIS A 56 7.48 -4.48 7.11
C HIS A 56 6.20 -3.76 6.66
N TYR A 57 5.21 -3.79 7.54
CA TYR A 57 4.05 -2.92 7.49
C TYR A 57 3.96 -2.08 8.76
N ALA A 58 3.54 -0.83 8.64
CA ALA A 58 3.34 0.09 9.76
C ALA A 58 2.01 0.83 9.61
N GLN A 59 1.27 0.97 10.70
CA GLN A 59 -0.02 1.65 10.73
C GLN A 59 0.00 2.78 11.76
N ASN A 60 -0.43 3.95 11.32
CA ASN A 60 -0.66 5.08 12.22
C ASN A 60 -1.94 4.88 13.05
N PHE A 61 -2.06 5.64 14.15
CA PHE A 61 -3.26 5.67 14.98
C PHE A 61 -4.54 5.85 14.17
N LYS A 62 -5.58 5.12 14.58
CA LYS A 62 -6.90 5.18 13.95
C LYS A 62 -7.83 6.22 14.57
N ASP A 63 -7.54 6.67 15.78
CA ASP A 63 -8.26 7.74 16.46
C ASP A 63 -7.44 9.03 16.50
N MET A 64 -8.13 10.16 16.30
CA MET A 64 -7.50 11.47 16.25
C MET A 64 -6.80 11.86 17.57
N PRO A 65 -7.39 11.60 18.77
CA PRO A 65 -6.74 11.97 20.03
C PRO A 65 -5.35 11.36 20.19
N SER A 66 -5.19 10.05 19.94
CA SER A 66 -3.88 9.39 20.05
C SER A 66 -2.90 9.86 18.97
N TYR A 67 -3.40 10.10 17.76
CA TYR A 67 -2.59 10.63 16.66
C TYR A 67 -2.01 12.02 16.97
N GLU A 68 -2.86 12.95 17.41
CA GLU A 68 -2.46 14.32 17.74
C GLU A 68 -1.55 14.38 18.98
N ALA A 69 -1.82 13.56 19.99
CA ALA A 69 -0.98 13.47 21.18
C ALA A 69 0.45 13.02 20.83
N ALA A 70 0.60 11.98 20.00
CA ALA A 70 1.91 11.52 19.57
C ALA A 70 2.70 12.60 18.82
N ILE A 71 2.06 13.32 17.90
CA ILE A 71 2.70 14.41 17.15
C ILE A 71 3.09 15.56 18.08
N SER A 72 2.21 15.94 19.01
CA SER A 72 2.46 17.02 19.97
C SER A 72 3.63 16.72 20.89
N GLU A 73 3.88 15.44 21.17
CA GLU A 73 5.03 14.95 21.94
C GLU A 73 6.30 14.73 21.09
N GLY A 74 6.27 15.03 19.78
CA GLY A 74 7.39 14.83 18.88
C GLY A 74 7.68 13.35 18.57
N ARG A 75 6.70 12.46 18.77
CA ARG A 75 6.79 11.03 18.45
C ARG A 75 6.08 10.73 17.14
N LEU A 76 6.51 9.68 16.44
CA LEU A 76 5.77 9.16 15.29
C LEU A 76 4.40 8.64 15.75
N PRO A 77 3.30 8.94 15.03
CA PRO A 77 1.95 8.53 15.40
C PRO A 77 1.67 7.04 15.06
N PHE A 78 2.61 6.16 15.39
CA PHE A 78 2.57 4.73 15.13
C PHE A 78 1.73 3.99 16.18
N GLU A 79 0.74 3.22 15.71
CA GLU A 79 -0.10 2.36 16.56
C GLU A 79 0.44 0.93 16.60
N ARG A 80 0.73 0.36 15.43
CA ARG A 80 1.15 -1.04 15.30
C ARG A 80 1.79 -1.31 13.95
N GLY A 81 2.54 -2.40 13.87
CA GLY A 81 3.17 -2.87 12.65
C GLY A 81 3.62 -4.31 12.77
N ILE A 82 4.10 -4.87 11.66
CA ILE A 82 4.68 -6.21 11.61
C ILE A 82 5.98 -6.14 10.81
N LYS A 83 7.03 -6.78 11.34
CA LYS A 83 8.21 -7.13 10.57
C LYS A 83 7.98 -8.52 10.00
N LEU A 84 8.08 -8.64 8.69
CA LEU A 84 7.89 -9.90 7.99
C LEU A 84 9.06 -10.83 8.31
N SER A 85 8.74 -12.10 8.54
CA SER A 85 9.75 -13.15 8.50
C SER A 85 10.12 -13.44 7.05
N TYR A 86 11.23 -14.15 6.84
CA TYR A 86 11.61 -14.60 5.49
C TYR A 86 10.51 -15.43 4.82
N ASP A 87 9.79 -16.23 5.62
CA ASP A 87 8.69 -17.06 5.13
C ASP A 87 7.45 -16.22 4.77
N ASP A 88 7.24 -15.08 5.45
CA ASP A 88 6.20 -14.11 5.08
C ASP A 88 6.58 -13.36 3.80
N GLU A 89 7.84 -12.94 3.64
CA GLU A 89 8.34 -12.26 2.44
C GLU A 89 8.18 -13.13 1.18
N LEU A 90 8.41 -14.44 1.28
CA LEU A 90 8.22 -15.38 0.17
C LEU A 90 6.76 -15.59 -0.23
N ARG A 91 5.80 -15.29 0.66
CA ARG A 91 4.35 -15.47 0.40
C ARG A 91 3.61 -14.15 0.16
N LYS A 92 4.32 -13.03 0.20
CA LYS A 92 3.80 -11.71 -0.12
C LYS A 92 3.43 -11.62 -1.61
#